data_AF-A0A315ZDI6-F1
#
_entry.id   AF-A0A315ZDI6-F1
#
_cell.length_a   1.000
_cell.length_b   1.000
_cell.length_c   1.000
_cell.angle_alpha   90.00
_cell.angle_beta   90.00
_cell.angle_gamma   90.00
#
_symmetry.space_group_name_H-M   'P 1'
#
loop_
_entity.id
_entity.type
_entity.pdbx_description
1 polymer ?
#
loop_
_entity_poly.entity_id
_entity_poly.type
_entity_poly.pdbx_seq_one_letter_code
_entity_poly.pdbx_strand_id
1 'polypeptide(L)' 'MCSVNNVKVTFNQTCESFDARFVIHKNSDCGNCVKHEQTSCAHPSTAVEGMLCTSYAAV' A
#
# COMPACT_ATOMS: atom_id res chain seq x y z
N MET A 1 19.39 2.60 -10.38
CA MET A 1 18.13 3.37 -10.22
C MET A 1 17.02 2.57 -10.89
N CYS A 2 15.90 2.33 -10.21
CA CYS A 2 14.74 1.65 -10.80
C CYS A 2 13.98 2.67 -11.64
N SER A 3 13.79 2.40 -12.94
CA SER A 3 13.07 3.29 -13.86
C SER A 3 11.56 3.33 -13.61
N VAL A 4 10.99 2.30 -12.99
CA VAL A 4 9.55 2.19 -12.70
C VAL A 4 9.17 3.00 -11.46
N ASN A 5 9.94 2.84 -10.38
CA ASN A 5 9.62 3.41 -9.07
C ASN A 5 10.52 4.59 -8.69
N ASN A 6 11.45 5.00 -9.55
CA ASN A 6 12.43 6.08 -9.32
C ASN A 6 13.23 5.96 -8.00
N VAL A 7 13.40 4.74 -7.50
CA VAL A 7 14.19 4.47 -6.30
C VAL A 7 15.65 4.15 -6.64
N LYS A 8 16.57 4.61 -5.80
CA LYS A 8 18.00 4.37 -5.97
C LYS A 8 18.33 2.94 -5.52
N VAL A 9 18.24 1.98 -6.46
CA VAL A 9 18.59 0.57 -6.21
C VAL A 9 20.11 0.43 -6.14
N THR A 10 20.63 0.08 -4.97
CA THR A 10 22.04 -0.32 -4.73
C THR A 10 22.13 -1.84 -4.57
N PHE A 11 23.31 -2.43 -4.80
CA PHE A 11 23.51 -3.89 -4.84
C PHE A 11 23.16 -4.61 -3.52
N ASN A 12 23.07 -3.89 -2.40
CA ASN A 12 22.85 -4.44 -1.06
C ASN A 12 21.50 -4.06 -0.45
N GLN A 13 20.48 -3.75 -1.25
CA GLN A 13 19.13 -3.51 -0.71
C GLN A 13 18.47 -4.82 -0.29
N THR A 14 18.69 -5.20 0.96
CA THR A 14 18.04 -6.33 1.63
C THR A 14 16.75 -5.85 2.31
N CYS A 15 15.91 -6.78 2.80
CA CYS A 15 14.67 -6.42 3.52
C CYS A 15 14.91 -5.49 4.72
N GLU A 16 16.09 -5.57 5.35
CA GLU A 16 16.50 -4.71 6.47
C GLU A 16 16.76 -3.25 6.05
N SER A 17 16.90 -2.99 4.74
CA SER A 17 17.05 -1.64 4.19
C SER A 17 15.73 -0.86 4.12
N PHE A 18 14.60 -1.47 4.53
CA PHE A 18 13.27 -0.87 4.47
C PHE A 18 12.56 -1.02 5.83
N ASP A 19 11.86 0.03 6.25
CA ASP A 19 10.97 -0.06 7.40
C ASP A 19 9.75 -0.93 7.06
N ALA A 20 9.63 -2.05 7.77
CA ALA A 20 8.45 -2.89 7.67
C ALA A 20 7.22 -2.13 8.21
N ARG A 21 6.22 -1.95 7.36
CA ARG A 21 4.93 -1.37 7.77
C ARG A 21 4.05 -2.46 8.39
N PHE A 22 4.21 -2.66 9.69
CA PHE A 22 3.42 -3.63 10.47
C PHE A 22 1.94 -3.27 10.65
N VAL A 23 1.52 -2.09 10.18
CA VAL A 23 0.15 -1.57 10.36
C VAL A 23 -0.84 -2.19 9.37
N ILE A 24 -0.36 -2.91 8.34
CA ILE A 24 -1.21 -3.50 7.31
C ILE A 24 -1.46 -4.97 7.65
N HIS A 25 -2.67 -5.27 8.09
CA HIS A 25 -3.10 -6.64 8.34
C HIS A 25 -3.54 -7.31 7.04
N LYS A 26 -3.49 -8.65 7.00
CA LYS A 26 -4.00 -9.43 5.84
C LYS A 26 -5.46 -9.12 5.48
N ASN A 27 -6.23 -8.63 6.45
CA ASN A 27 -7.63 -8.27 6.29
C ASN A 27 -7.84 -6.81 5.93
N SER A 28 -6.78 -6.02 5.76
CA SER A 28 -6.85 -4.62 5.33
C SER A 28 -7.14 -4.57 3.84
N ASP A 29 -8.37 -4.91 3.44
CA ASP A 29 -8.81 -4.98 2.05
C ASP A 29 -9.44 -3.65 1.62
N CYS A 30 -9.45 -3.35 0.32
CA CYS A 30 -10.21 -2.20 -0.17
C CYS A 30 -11.72 -2.38 0.07
N GLY A 31 -12.26 -3.58 -0.11
CA GLY A 31 -13.69 -3.87 0.06
C GLY A 31 -14.21 -3.72 1.50
N ASN A 32 -13.33 -3.72 2.51
CA ASN A 32 -13.71 -3.49 3.91
C ASN A 32 -13.08 -2.22 4.52
N CYS A 33 -12.66 -1.28 3.68
CA CYS A 33 -12.08 0.00 4.08
C CYS A 33 -13.12 1.12 4.00
N VAL A 34 -13.27 1.94 5.07
CA VAL A 34 -14.24 3.07 5.08
C VAL A 34 -14.00 4.10 3.98
N LYS A 35 -12.77 4.17 3.48
CA LYS A 35 -12.37 5.13 2.45
C LYS A 35 -12.58 4.61 1.04
N HIS A 36 -13.02 3.37 0.86
CA HIS A 36 -13.23 2.80 -0.47
C HIS A 36 -14.34 3.55 -1.21
N GLU A 37 -14.11 3.85 -2.48
CA GLU A 37 -14.97 4.69 -3.34
C GLU A 37 -15.25 6.12 -2.83
N GLN A 38 -14.65 6.51 -1.69
CA GLN A 38 -14.75 7.86 -1.16
C GLN A 38 -13.67 8.77 -1.75
N THR A 39 -13.95 10.08 -1.75
CA THR A 39 -12.95 11.10 -2.13
C THR A 39 -11.73 11.12 -1.19
N SER A 40 -11.86 10.55 0.01
CA SER A 40 -10.77 10.37 0.97
C SER A 40 -9.87 9.15 0.67
N CYS A 41 -10.15 8.37 -0.37
CA CYS A 41 -9.28 7.27 -0.79
C CYS A 41 -7.92 7.83 -1.28
N ALA A 42 -6.81 7.28 -0.81
CA ALA A 42 -5.49 7.69 -1.27
C ALA A 42 -5.19 7.25 -2.72
N HIS A 43 -5.87 6.21 -3.20
CA HIS A 43 -5.63 5.57 -4.50
C HIS A 43 -6.94 5.25 -5.25
N PRO A 44 -7.78 6.25 -5.55
CA PRO A 44 -9.14 6.02 -6.06
C PRO A 44 -9.17 5.38 -7.44
N SER A 45 -8.15 5.56 -8.27
CA SER A 45 -8.09 5.00 -9.64
C SER A 45 -7.59 3.54 -9.69
N THR A 46 -7.02 3.02 -8.60
CA THR A 46 -6.44 1.68 -8.55
C THR A 46 -6.99 0.82 -7.41
N ALA A 47 -7.81 1.39 -6.52
CA ALA A 47 -8.44 0.63 -5.44
C ALA A 47 -9.53 -0.29 -6.00
N VAL A 48 -9.42 -1.59 -5.72
CA VAL A 48 -10.36 -2.62 -6.15
C VAL A 48 -10.54 -3.59 -4.99
N GLU A 49 -11.76 -4.11 -4.81
CA GLU A 49 -12.05 -5.18 -3.85
C GLU A 49 -11.10 -6.37 -4.02
N GLY A 50 -10.68 -6.99 -2.90
CA GLY A 50 -9.70 -8.08 -2.90
C GLY A 50 -8.24 -7.60 -2.94
N MET A 51 -8.00 -6.29 -3.10
CA MET A 51 -6.68 -5.69 -3.08
C MET A 51 -6.32 -5.15 -1.69
N LEU A 52 -5.12 -5.49 -1.21
CA LEU A 52 -4.61 -5.02 0.07
C LEU A 52 -4.50 -3.48 0.08
N CYS A 53 -5.20 -2.84 1.00
CA CYS A 53 -5.21 -1.39 1.17
C CYS A 53 -4.05 -0.95 2.08
N THR A 54 -3.10 -0.23 1.50
CA THR A 54 -1.93 0.31 2.24
C THR A 54 -2.24 1.55 3.07
N SER A 55 -3.36 2.21 2.77
CA SER A 55 -3.91 3.37 3.48
C SER A 55 -5.20 3.03 4.25
N TYR A 56 -5.28 1.77 4.70
CA TYR A 56 -6.47 1.18 5.30
C TYR A 56 -6.98 1.98 6.49
N ALA A 57 -8.29 2.07 6.60
CA ALA A 57 -8.99 2.54 7.79
C ALA A 57 -10.17 1.60 8.02
N ALA A 58 -10.20 1.00 9.20
CA ALA A 58 -11.30 0.15 9.62
C ALA A 58 -12.59 0.98 9.78
N VAL A 59 -13.71 0.30 9.59
CA VAL A 59 -15.05 0.79 9.93
C VAL A 59 -15.24 0.82 11.44
#